data_AF-A0A535S4V2-F1
#
_entry.id   AF-A0A535S4V2-F1
#
_cell.length_a   1.000
_cell.length_b   1.000
_cell.length_c   1.000
_cell.angle_alpha   90.00
_cell.angle_beta   90.00
_cell.angle_gamma   90.00
#
_symmetry.space_group_name_H-M   'P 1'
#
loop_
_entity.id
_entity.type
_entity.pdbx_description
1 polymer ?
#
loop_
_entity_poly.entity_id
_entity_poly.type
_entity_poly.pdbx_seq_one_letter_code
_entity_poly.pdbx_strand_id
1 'polypeptide(L)' 'MPFAPSRPILDGSLTLVIPAHNESANIAEVVHSCRRVLPALAPDWLIILVDDGSQDGTAIVAAEAVGDPAHLRVVR' A
#
# COMPACT_ATOMS: atom_id res chain seq x y z
N MET A 1 -15.25 -13.06 -1.40
CA MET A 1 -14.41 -14.22 -1.01
C MET A 1 -13.12 -13.69 -0.41
N PRO A 2 -12.70 -14.09 0.80
CA PRO A 2 -11.38 -13.70 1.29
C PRO A 2 -10.30 -14.45 0.49
N PHE A 3 -9.30 -13.73 0.04
CA PHE A 3 -8.06 -14.32 -0.47
C PHE A 3 -7.27 -14.83 0.74
N ALA A 4 -7.15 -16.15 0.89
CA ALA A 4 -6.54 -16.78 2.06
C ALA A 4 -5.74 -18.04 1.67
N PRO A 5 -4.59 -17.89 1.00
CA PRO A 5 -3.67 -19.00 0.81
C PRO A 5 -3.11 -19.47 2.15
N SER A 6 -2.80 -20.77 2.26
CA SER A 6 -2.31 -21.41 3.49
C SER A 6 -0.84 -21.06 3.84
N ARG A 7 -0.10 -20.51 2.87
CA ARG A 7 1.25 -19.94 2.99
C ARG A 7 1.41 -18.77 2.01
N PRO A 8 2.37 -17.85 2.23
CA PRO A 8 2.75 -16.86 1.23
C PRO A 8 3.06 -17.53 -0.11
N ILE A 9 2.62 -16.92 -1.22
CA ILE A 9 2.82 -17.46 -2.57
C ILE A 9 4.29 -17.31 -3.00
N LEU A 10 4.93 -16.23 -2.57
CA LEU A 10 6.31 -15.89 -2.89
C LEU A 10 7.22 -16.18 -1.69
N ASP A 11 8.34 -16.85 -1.95
CA ASP A 11 9.42 -17.08 -0.96
C ASP A 11 10.42 -15.90 -0.93
N GLY A 12 9.93 -14.66 -1.03
CA GLY A 12 10.76 -13.45 -1.12
C GLY A 12 10.00 -12.17 -0.76
N SER A 13 10.53 -11.01 -1.18
CA SER A 13 9.91 -9.70 -0.91
C SER A 13 9.05 -9.21 -2.09
N LEU A 14 7.94 -8.52 -1.80
CA LEU A 14 7.09 -7.88 -2.81
C LEU A 14 7.04 -6.35 -2.63
N THR A 15 7.41 -5.60 -3.66
CA THR A 15 7.20 -4.14 -3.68
C THR A 15 6.03 -3.79 -4.59
N LEU A 16 5.01 -3.14 -4.05
CA LEU A 16 3.86 -2.63 -4.79
C LEU A 16 4.05 -1.13 -5.03
N VAL A 17 4.08 -0.70 -6.29
CA VAL A 17 4.19 0.73 -6.65
C VAL A 17 2.80 1.26 -7.01
N ILE A 18 2.40 2.38 -6.40
CA ILE A 18 1.10 3.02 -6.61
C ILE A 18 1.32 4.49 -7.00
N PRO A 19 1.18 4.86 -8.28
CA PRO A 19 1.05 6.26 -8.67
C PRO A 19 -0.25 6.85 -8.12
N ALA A 20 -0.20 8.06 -7.57
CA ALA A 20 -1.37 8.77 -7.07
C ALA A 20 -1.27 10.28 -7.32
N HIS A 21 -2.37 10.88 -7.74
CA HIS A 21 -2.52 12.33 -7.92
C HIS A 21 -3.94 12.75 -7.52
N ASN A 22 -4.06 13.51 -6.43
CA ASN A 22 -5.35 13.97 -5.89
C ASN A 22 -6.37 12.85 -5.60
N GLU A 23 -5.92 11.81 -4.90
CA GLU A 23 -6.68 10.62 -4.52
C GLU A 23 -6.99 10.57 -3.01
N SER A 24 -6.98 11.69 -2.28
CA SER A 24 -7.22 11.72 -0.82
C SER A 24 -8.53 11.05 -0.39
N ALA A 25 -9.56 11.08 -1.24
CA ALA A 25 -10.84 10.44 -0.97
C ALA A 25 -10.81 8.91 -1.13
N ASN A 26 -9.84 8.35 -1.86
CA ASN A 26 -9.83 6.96 -2.30
C ASN A 26 -8.64 6.17 -1.77
N ILE A 27 -7.50 6.82 -1.57
CA ILE A 27 -6.22 6.17 -1.29
C ILE A 27 -6.24 5.37 0.01
N ALA A 28 -7.04 5.80 1.00
CA ALA A 28 -7.25 5.03 2.21
C ALA A 28 -7.79 3.63 1.92
N GLU A 29 -8.87 3.50 1.14
CA GLU A 29 -9.49 2.19 0.85
C GLU A 29 -8.54 1.27 0.07
N VAL A 30 -7.76 1.84 -0.85
CA VAL A 30 -6.73 1.13 -1.61
C VAL A 30 -5.69 0.55 -0.65
N VAL A 31 -5.10 1.37 0.22
CA VAL A 31 -4.08 0.94 1.19
C VAL A 31 -4.62 -0.12 2.15
N HIS A 32 -5.85 0.06 2.66
CA HIS A 32 -6.50 -0.96 3.50
C HIS A 32 -6.65 -2.30 2.76
N SER A 33 -6.99 -2.26 1.47
CA SER A 33 -7.13 -3.46 0.65
C SER A 33 -5.79 -4.14 0.40
N CYS A 34 -4.74 -3.37 0.12
CA CYS A 34 -3.38 -3.87 0.00
C CYS A 34 -2.92 -4.57 1.29
N ARG A 35 -3.12 -3.96 2.46
CA ARG A 35 -2.75 -4.54 3.76
C ARG A 35 -3.43 -5.87 4.05
N ARG A 36 -4.65 -6.09 3.55
CA ARG A 36 -5.35 -7.38 3.70
C ARG A 36 -4.77 -8.48 2.82
N VAL A 37 -4.15 -8.14 1.69
CA VAL A 37 -3.74 -9.10 0.66
C VAL A 37 -2.23 -9.35 0.65
N LEU A 38 -1.41 -8.31 0.80
CA LEU A 38 0.05 -8.40 0.68
C LEU A 38 0.71 -9.42 1.63
N PRO A 39 0.31 -9.55 2.91
CA PRO A 39 0.89 -10.55 3.82
C PRO A 39 0.68 -12.01 3.36
N ALA A 40 -0.37 -12.25 2.57
CA ALA A 40 -0.66 -13.56 1.99
C ALA A 40 0.10 -13.81 0.67
N LEU A 41 0.68 -12.77 0.06
CA LEU A 41 1.47 -12.89 -1.16
C LEU A 41 2.96 -13.09 -0.84
N ALA A 42 3.49 -12.34 0.12
CA ALA A 42 4.90 -12.37 0.47
C ALA A 42 5.11 -12.14 1.98
N PRO A 43 6.10 -12.79 2.61
CA PRO A 43 6.44 -12.57 4.02
C PRO A 43 6.98 -11.16 4.27
N ASP A 44 7.64 -10.55 3.27
CA ASP A 44 8.14 -9.18 3.31
C ASP A 44 7.50 -8.37 2.17
N TRP A 45 7.01 -7.18 2.48
CA TRP A 45 6.35 -6.34 1.49
C TRP A 45 6.41 -4.85 1.82
N LEU A 46 6.49 -4.04 0.77
CA LEU A 46 6.55 -2.58 0.82
C LEU A 46 5.58 -1.97 -0.19
N ILE A 47 4.85 -0.93 0.22
CA ILE A 47 4.13 -0.05 -0.70
C ILE A 47 5.02 1.17 -0.99
N ILE A 48 5.26 1.45 -2.26
CA ILE A 48 5.84 2.72 -2.72
C ILE A 48 4.72 3.54 -3.34
N LEU A 49 4.28 4.59 -2.65
CA LEU A 49 3.35 5.57 -3.18
C LEU A 49 4.15 6.64 -3.93
N VAL A 50 3.89 6.78 -5.23
CA VAL A 50 4.46 7.85 -6.05
C VAL A 50 3.41 8.96 -6.14
N ASP A 51 3.60 10.00 -5.35
CA ASP A 51 2.73 11.18 -5.29
C ASP A 51 3.17 12.20 -6.35
N ASP A 52 2.45 12.23 -7.48
CA ASP A 52 2.75 13.06 -8.65
C ASP A 52 2.22 14.49 -8.48
N GLY A 53 2.61 15.14 -7.37
CA GLY A 53 2.25 16.53 -7.08
C GLY A 53 0.81 16.74 -6.62
N SER A 54 0.26 15.84 -5.78
CA SER A 54 -1.08 16.03 -5.20
C SER A 54 -1.14 17.27 -4.31
N GLN A 55 -2.31 17.92 -4.28
CA GLN A 55 -2.58 19.14 -3.51
C GLN A 55 -3.68 18.94 -2.46
N ASP A 56 -4.23 17.75 -2.35
CA ASP A 56 -5.40 17.42 -1.54
C ASP A 56 -5.07 16.61 -0.28
N GLY A 57 -3.78 16.40 0.02
CA GLY A 57 -3.34 15.59 1.16
C GLY A 57 -3.27 14.08 0.90
N THR A 58 -3.36 13.60 -0.35
CA THR A 58 -3.24 12.18 -0.74
C THR A 58 -2.18 11.40 0.05
N ALA A 59 -0.94 11.90 0.09
CA ALA A 59 0.16 11.20 0.79
C ALA A 59 -0.04 11.08 2.31
N ILE A 60 -0.70 12.07 2.93
CA ILE A 60 -1.01 12.05 4.37
C ILE A 60 -2.03 10.97 4.64
N VAL A 61 -3.12 10.95 3.87
CA VAL A 61 -4.18 9.93 4.00
C VAL A 61 -3.61 8.52 3.78
N ALA A 62 -2.71 8.34 2.82
CA ALA A 62 -2.06 7.06 2.59
C ALA A 62 -1.19 6.62 3.79
N ALA A 63 -0.43 7.55 4.39
CA ALA A 63 0.41 7.28 5.55
C ALA A 63 -0.41 6.94 6.80
N GLU A 64 -1.56 7.57 6.99
CA GLU A 64 -2.48 7.22 8.07
C GLU A 64 -3.10 5.82 7.85
N ALA A 65 -3.46 5.49 6.61
CA ALA A 65 -4.08 4.21 6.26
C ALA A 65 -3.13 3.01 6.35
N VAL A 66 -1.81 3.19 6.14
CA VAL A 66 -0.87 2.07 6.23
C VAL A 66 -0.74 1.54 7.65
N GLY A 67 -0.90 2.40 8.66
CA GLY A 67 -0.79 2.09 10.08
C GLY A 67 0.64 1.83 10.59
N ASP A 68 1.46 1.11 9.82
CA ASP A 68 2.89 0.90 10.10
C ASP A 68 3.78 1.61 9.05
N PRO A 69 4.58 2.62 9.46
CA PRO A 69 5.49 3.34 8.58
C PRO A 69 6.52 2.46 7.86
N ALA A 70 6.87 1.28 8.41
CA ALA A 70 7.82 0.37 7.77
C ALA A 70 7.30 -0.18 6.42
N HIS A 71 5.98 -0.16 6.23
CA HIS A 71 5.30 -0.73 5.08
C HIS A 71 4.92 0.30 3.99
N LEU A 72 5.24 1.58 4.19
CA LEU A 72 4.99 2.63 3.20
C LEU A 72 6.22 3.51 3.01
N ARG A 73 6.57 3.74 1.75
CA ARG A 73 7.47 4.81 1.33
C ARG A 73 6.75 5.71 0.35
N VAL A 74 6.83 7.03 0.57
CA VAL A 74 6.31 8.03 -0.37
C VAL A 74 7.47 8.60 -1.19
N VAL A 75 7.27 8.72 -2.50
CA VAL A 75 8.18 9.38 -3.46
C VAL A 75 7.41 10.52 -4.11
N ARG A 76 8.05 11.69 -4.27
CA ARG A 76 7.52 12.88 -4.94
C ARG A 76 8.51 13.37 -5.96
#